data_AF-A0A1T3BSI0-F1
#
_entry.id   AF-A0A1T3BSI0-F1
#
_cell.length_a   1.000
_cell.length_b   1.000
_cell.length_c   1.000
_cell.angle_alpha   90.00
_cell.angle_beta   90.00
_cell.angle_gamma   90.00
#
_symmetry.space_group_name_H-M   'P 1'
#
loop_
_entity.id
_entity.type
_entity.pdbx_description
1 polymer ?
#
loop_
_entity_poly.entity_id
_entity_poly.type
_entity_poly.pdbx_seq_one_letter_code
_entity_poly.pdbx_strand_id
1 'polypeptide(L)'
;MSFRIDFKTKRLGILALAVGSFAIGTAEFVAMGLQPEMAHSSHISIAIAGQYISSYALGVVIGAPILAVVTAKLPHKAVLIGLMFCYALANIVSAFFSDFNVLVILRFISGLPHGIYFGIATMVASFMVERNERSKAVAVLCLV
;
A
#
# COMPACT_ATOMS: atom_id res chain seq x y z
N MET A 1 -0.65 20.27 -27.92
CA MET A 1 -1.46 20.86 -26.82
C MET A 1 -0.80 20.48 -25.50
N SER A 2 0.17 21.29 -25.04
CA SER A 2 0.96 21.02 -23.85
C SER A 2 0.14 21.36 -22.61
N PHE A 3 -0.39 20.35 -21.94
CA PHE A 3 -1.09 20.51 -20.66
C PHE A 3 -0.04 20.91 -19.61
N ARG A 4 0.19 22.22 -19.45
CA ARG A 4 1.05 22.77 -18.42
C ARG A 4 0.37 22.51 -17.06
N ILE A 5 0.63 21.34 -16.48
CA ILE A 5 0.16 21.03 -15.12
C ILE A 5 0.79 22.06 -14.18
N ASP A 6 -0.06 22.84 -13.52
CA ASP A 6 0.36 23.88 -12.57
C ASP A 6 1.21 23.29 -11.43
N PHE A 7 2.17 24.08 -10.94
CA PHE A 7 3.11 23.66 -9.89
C PHE A 7 2.37 23.25 -8.60
N LYS A 8 1.27 23.91 -8.26
CA LYS A 8 0.44 23.50 -7.10
C LYS A 8 -0.19 22.12 -7.31
N THR A 9 -0.67 21.82 -8.51
CA THR A 9 -1.29 20.53 -8.83
C THR A 9 -0.27 19.39 -8.77
N LYS A 10 0.96 19.62 -9.23
CA LYS A 10 2.06 18.64 -9.10
C LYS A 10 2.42 18.37 -7.65
N ARG A 11 2.55 19.43 -6.84
CA ARG A 11 2.82 19.31 -5.39
C ARG A 11 1.72 18.54 -4.67
N LEU A 12 0.45 18.85 -4.93
CA LEU A 12 -0.69 18.14 -4.35
C LEU A 12 -0.73 16.67 -4.80
N GLY A 13 -0.36 16.39 -6.06
CA GLY A 13 -0.23 15.02 -6.56
C GLY A 13 0.81 14.22 -5.80
N ILE A 14 2.02 14.76 -5.63
CA ILE A 14 3.10 14.11 -4.86
C ILE A 14 2.69 13.92 -3.39
N LEU A 15 2.05 14.92 -2.79
CA LEU A 15 1.52 14.84 -1.42
C LEU A 15 0.47 13.73 -1.28
N ALA A 16 -0.47 13.62 -2.22
CA ALA A 16 -1.48 12.56 -2.20
C ALA A 16 -0.84 11.17 -2.32
N LEU A 17 0.15 11.02 -3.20
CA LEU A 17 0.90 9.77 -3.32
C LEU A 17 1.63 9.42 -2.03
N ALA A 18 2.30 10.40 -1.42
CA ALA A 18 3.03 10.26 -0.16
C ALA A 18 2.11 9.90 1.00
N VAL A 19 0.95 10.55 1.12
CA VAL A 19 -0.06 10.22 2.14
C VAL A 19 -0.54 8.78 1.98
N GLY A 20 -0.76 8.31 0.74
CA GLY A 20 -1.10 6.92 0.50
C GLY A 20 0.01 5.94 0.91
N SER A 21 1.25 6.23 0.55
CA SER A 21 2.42 5.43 0.97
C SER A 21 2.57 5.41 2.49
N PHE A 22 2.42 6.56 3.15
CA PHE A 22 2.43 6.69 4.60
C PHE A 22 1.31 5.88 5.26
N ALA A 23 0.09 5.93 4.72
CA ALA A 23 -1.04 5.18 5.26
C ALA A 23 -0.80 3.67 5.18
N ILE A 24 -0.25 3.16 4.07
CA ILE A 24 0.09 1.73 3.95
C ILE A 24 1.17 1.34 4.94
N GLY A 25 2.28 2.08 4.99
CA GLY A 25 3.38 1.72 5.87
C GLY A 25 2.98 1.83 7.35
N THR A 26 2.24 2.88 7.74
CA THR A 26 1.72 3.01 9.11
C THR A 26 0.90 1.79 9.51
N ALA A 27 -0.04 1.36 8.67
CA ALA A 27 -0.88 0.20 8.98
C ALA A 27 -0.08 -1.12 9.04
N GLU A 28 1.00 -1.25 8.25
CA GLU A 28 1.91 -2.39 8.35
C GLU A 28 2.71 -2.40 9.65
N PHE A 29 3.38 -1.29 10.00
CA PHE A 29 4.18 -1.21 11.22
C PHE A 29 3.33 -1.27 12.49
N VAL A 30 2.14 -0.66 12.49
CA VAL A 30 1.18 -0.78 13.60
C VAL A 30 0.74 -2.24 13.77
N ALA A 31 0.47 -2.97 12.67
CA ALA A 31 0.11 -4.38 12.76
C ALA A 31 1.25 -5.25 13.33
N MET A 32 2.51 -4.94 13.00
CA MET A 32 3.67 -5.61 13.59
C MET A 32 3.80 -5.30 15.09
N GLY A 33 3.60 -4.04 15.49
CA GLY A 33 3.65 -3.62 16.89
C GLY A 33 2.52 -4.22 17.74
N LEU A 34 1.33 -4.38 17.16
CA LEU A 34 0.15 -4.97 17.81
C LEU A 34 0.06 -6.49 17.66
N GLN A 35 1.04 -7.15 17.05
CA GLN A 35 1.01 -8.60 16.83
C GLN A 35 0.77 -9.42 18.11
N PRO A 36 1.38 -9.10 19.28
CA PRO A 36 1.09 -9.82 20.52
C PRO A 36 -0.37 -9.70 20.96
N GLU A 37 -0.97 -8.52 20.76
CA GLU A 37 -2.36 -8.24 21.12
C GLU A 37 -3.35 -8.91 20.14
N MET A 38 -2.99 -8.97 18.86
CA MET A 38 -3.69 -9.77 17.86
C MET A 38 -3.63 -11.27 18.20
N ALA A 39 -2.49 -11.77 18.67
CA ALA A 39 -2.34 -13.16 19.09
C ALA A 39 -3.25 -13.48 20.28
N HIS A 40 -3.28 -12.58 21.27
CA HIS A 40 -4.15 -12.71 22.45
C HIS A 40 -5.64 -12.69 22.07
N SER A 41 -6.04 -11.76 21.21
CA SER A 41 -7.44 -11.60 20.77
C SER A 41 -7.96 -12.77 19.95
N SER A 42 -7.08 -13.43 19.17
CA SER A 42 -7.41 -14.63 18.40
C SER A 42 -7.13 -15.94 19.16
N HIS A 43 -6.76 -15.87 20.45
CA HIS A 43 -6.42 -17.02 21.30
C HIS A 43 -5.35 -17.97 20.72
N ILE A 44 -4.37 -17.42 20.01
CA ILE A 44 -3.26 -18.17 19.40
C ILE A 44 -1.90 -17.78 20.00
N SER A 45 -0.88 -18.62 19.78
CA SER A 45 0.49 -18.29 20.18
C SER A 45 1.09 -17.19 19.29
N ILE A 46 2.04 -16.43 19.85
CA ILE A 46 2.78 -15.39 19.12
C ILE A 46 3.51 -15.96 17.90
N ALA A 47 4.00 -17.21 18.00
CA ALA A 47 4.64 -17.91 16.89
C ALA A 47 3.69 -18.12 15.71
N ILE A 48 2.42 -18.44 15.96
CA ILE A 48 1.39 -18.57 14.92
C ILE A 48 0.98 -17.20 14.39
N ALA A 49 0.95 -16.16 15.24
CA ALA A 49 0.61 -14.80 14.82
C ALA A 49 1.58 -14.21 13.78
N GLY A 50 2.80 -14.75 13.68
CA GLY A 50 3.74 -14.43 12.59
C GLY A 50 3.16 -14.70 11.19
N GLN A 51 2.20 -15.62 11.07
CA GLN A 51 1.51 -15.90 9.81
C GLN A 51 0.73 -14.69 9.28
N TYR A 52 0.32 -13.74 10.13
CA TYR A 52 -0.29 -12.49 9.66
C TYR A 52 0.68 -11.68 8.80
N ILE A 53 1.94 -11.57 9.22
CA ILE A 53 2.99 -10.85 8.49
C ILE A 53 3.40 -11.66 7.26
N SER A 54 3.63 -12.97 7.41
CA SER A 54 4.04 -13.82 6.28
C SER A 54 2.98 -13.83 5.17
N SER A 55 1.70 -13.88 5.52
CA SER A 55 0.59 -13.82 4.57
C SER A 55 0.52 -12.48 3.85
N TYR A 56 0.70 -11.37 4.58
CA TYR A 56 0.80 -10.04 3.97
C TYR A 56 1.98 -9.94 2.99
N ALA A 57 3.17 -10.42 3.38
CA ALA A 57 4.35 -10.45 2.53
C ALA A 57 4.14 -11.30 1.26
N LEU A 58 3.47 -12.46 1.38
CA LEU A 58 3.07 -13.27 0.22
C LEU A 58 2.12 -12.50 -0.69
N GLY A 59 1.15 -11.79 -0.12
CA GLY A 59 0.25 -10.90 -0.85
C GLY A 59 1.01 -9.83 -1.63
N VAL A 60 2.02 -9.19 -1.02
CA VAL A 60 2.86 -8.19 -1.70
C VAL A 60 3.64 -8.81 -2.87
N VAL A 61 4.31 -9.94 -2.65
CA VAL A 61 5.17 -10.60 -3.64
C VAL A 61 4.36 -11.12 -4.83
N ILE A 62 3.17 -11.67 -4.59
CA ILE A 62 2.30 -12.23 -5.63
C ILE A 62 1.46 -11.14 -6.29
N GLY A 63 0.93 -10.22 -5.49
CA GLY A 63 0.05 -9.14 -5.94
C GLY A 63 0.74 -8.16 -6.86
N ALA A 64 2.00 -7.81 -6.57
CA ALA A 64 2.77 -6.88 -7.40
C ALA A 64 2.84 -7.28 -8.88
N PRO A 65 3.35 -8.48 -9.27
CA PRO A 65 3.41 -8.88 -10.67
C PRO A 65 2.04 -9.11 -11.30
N ILE A 66 1.10 -9.73 -10.58
CA ILE A 66 -0.24 -10.02 -11.12
C ILE A 66 -0.98 -8.71 -11.42
N LEU A 67 -1.05 -7.81 -10.45
CA LEU A 67 -1.71 -6.52 -10.64
C LEU A 67 -0.96 -5.66 -11.65
N ALA A 68 0.37 -5.76 -11.76
CA ALA A 68 1.13 -5.02 -12.76
C ALA A 68 0.72 -5.42 -14.18
N VAL A 69 0.54 -6.72 -14.43
CA VAL A 69 0.08 -7.22 -15.73
C VAL A 69 -1.37 -6.83 -15.98
N VAL A 70 -2.27 -7.04 -15.01
CA VAL A 70 -3.71 -6.75 -15.17
C VAL A 70 -3.97 -5.27 -15.38
N THR A 71 -3.23 -4.41 -14.68
CA THR A 71 -3.43 -2.95 -14.72
C THR A 71 -2.54 -2.25 -15.76
N ALA A 72 -1.73 -2.98 -16.53
CA ALA A 72 -0.77 -2.43 -17.48
C ALA A 72 -1.36 -1.47 -18.53
N LYS A 73 -2.63 -1.69 -18.91
CA LYS A 73 -3.34 -0.86 -19.92
C LYS A 73 -4.23 0.22 -19.30
N LEU A 74 -4.35 0.26 -17.98
CA LEU A 74 -5.23 1.20 -17.28
C LEU A 74 -4.48 2.51 -16.98
N PRO A 75 -5.20 3.64 -16.90
CA PRO A 75 -4.57 4.91 -16.52
C PRO A 75 -4.07 4.85 -15.07
N HIS A 76 -2.81 5.20 -14.84
CA HIS A 76 -2.15 5.12 -13.52
C HIS A 76 -2.97 5.74 -12.38
N LYS A 77 -3.64 6.87 -12.64
CA LYS A 77 -4.50 7.52 -11.63
C LYS A 77 -5.64 6.63 -11.16
N ALA A 78 -6.33 5.95 -12.09
CA ALA A 78 -7.42 5.04 -11.72
C ALA A 78 -6.90 3.83 -10.96
N VAL A 79 -5.74 3.31 -11.37
CA VAL A 79 -5.07 2.20 -10.68
C VAL A 79 -4.72 2.58 -9.24
N LEU A 80 -4.03 3.69 -9.02
CA LEU A 80 -3.64 4.16 -7.69
C LEU A 80 -4.85 4.36 -6.75
N ILE A 81 -5.93 4.96 -7.26
CA ILE A 81 -7.17 5.16 -6.49
C ILE A 81 -7.83 3.81 -6.17
N GLY A 82 -7.92 2.90 -7.15
CA GLY A 82 -8.50 1.57 -6.95
C GLY A 82 -7.71 0.72 -5.95
N LEU A 83 -6.38 0.79 -6.01
CA LEU A 83 -5.48 0.12 -5.07
C LEU A 83 -5.70 0.64 -3.64
N MET A 84 -5.75 1.96 -3.46
CA MET A 84 -6.02 2.57 -2.16
C MET A 84 -7.41 2.23 -1.61
N PHE A 85 -8.41 2.22 -2.48
CA PHE A 85 -9.76 1.84 -2.10
C PHE A 85 -9.83 0.38 -1.65
N CYS A 86 -9.22 -0.53 -2.42
CA CYS A 86 -9.13 -1.95 -2.06
C CYS A 86 -8.38 -2.16 -0.74
N TYR A 87 -7.25 -1.46 -0.56
CA TYR A 87 -6.46 -1.50 0.67
C TYR A 87 -7.26 -1.03 1.89
N ALA A 88 -7.93 0.11 1.78
CA ALA A 88 -8.76 0.66 2.84
C ALA A 88 -9.92 -0.29 3.18
N LEU A 89 -10.60 -0.82 2.17
CA LEU A 89 -11.71 -1.75 2.37
C LEU A 89 -11.24 -3.03 3.06
N ALA A 90 -10.13 -3.63 2.64
CA ALA A 90 -9.59 -4.84 3.27
C ALA A 90 -9.23 -4.60 4.75
N ASN A 91 -8.67 -3.43 5.08
CA ASN A 91 -8.34 -3.07 6.47
C ASN A 91 -9.60 -2.79 7.31
N ILE A 92 -10.59 -2.08 6.76
CA ILE A 92 -11.87 -1.84 7.44
C ILE A 92 -12.57 -3.16 7.72
N VAL A 93 -12.64 -4.05 6.73
CA VAL A 93 -13.22 -5.40 6.88
C VAL A 93 -12.46 -6.17 7.96
N SER A 94 -11.13 -6.09 8.02
CA SER A 94 -10.32 -6.74 9.06
C SER A 94 -10.69 -6.30 10.48
N ALA A 95 -11.14 -5.06 10.67
CA ALA A 95 -11.53 -4.56 11.99
C ALA A 95 -12.80 -5.22 12.54
N PHE A 96 -13.60 -5.87 11.69
CA PHE A 96 -14.83 -6.55 12.10
C PHE A 96 -14.65 -8.03 12.43
N PHE A 97 -13.47 -8.61 12.15
CA PHE A 97 -13.20 -10.03 12.38
C PHE A 97 -12.12 -10.21 13.43
N SER A 98 -12.28 -11.25 14.26
CA SER A 98 -11.28 -11.67 15.25
C SER A 98 -10.74 -13.08 14.97
N ASP A 99 -11.35 -13.79 14.02
CA ASP A 99 -10.95 -15.12 13.58
C ASP A 99 -9.60 -15.11 12.88
N PHE A 100 -8.68 -15.95 13.37
CA PHE A 100 -7.32 -16.09 12.86
C PHE A 100 -7.28 -16.29 11.33
N ASN A 101 -8.02 -17.29 10.83
CA ASN A 101 -8.00 -17.64 9.41
C ASN A 101 -8.51 -16.49 8.53
N VAL A 102 -9.53 -15.78 8.99
CA VAL A 102 -10.11 -14.65 8.25
C VAL A 102 -9.12 -13.48 8.21
N LEU A 103 -8.48 -13.18 9.35
CA LEU A 103 -7.46 -12.13 9.43
C LEU A 103 -6.23 -12.46 8.56
N VAL A 104 -5.78 -13.71 8.51
CA VAL A 104 -4.68 -14.15 7.61
C VAL A 104 -5.03 -13.91 6.13
N ILE A 105 -6.26 -14.23 5.72
CA ILE A 105 -6.73 -14.02 4.34
C ILE A 105 -6.86 -12.52 4.05
N LEU A 106 -7.42 -11.75 4.97
CA LEU A 106 -7.56 -10.30 4.79
C LEU A 106 -6.19 -9.60 4.75
N ARG A 107 -5.20 -10.09 5.51
CA ARG A 107 -3.81 -9.64 5.41
C ARG A 107 -3.19 -9.97 4.06
N PHE A 108 -3.44 -11.16 3.52
CA PHE A 108 -3.04 -11.47 2.15
C PHE A 108 -3.64 -10.49 1.15
N ILE A 109 -4.95 -10.27 1.24
CA ILE A 109 -5.69 -9.37 0.33
C ILE A 109 -5.19 -7.93 0.47
N SER A 110 -4.96 -7.42 1.69
CA SER A 110 -4.44 -6.06 1.90
C SER A 110 -2.99 -5.90 1.46
N GLY A 111 -2.21 -7.00 1.40
CA GLY A 111 -0.87 -7.02 0.82
C GLY A 111 -0.87 -6.87 -0.70
N LEU A 112 -1.93 -7.28 -1.41
CA LEU A 112 -1.94 -7.24 -2.88
C LEU A 112 -1.78 -5.80 -3.42
N PRO A 113 -2.58 -4.80 -2.98
CA PRO A 113 -2.45 -3.44 -3.50
C PRO A 113 -1.13 -2.78 -3.13
N HIS A 114 -0.59 -3.13 -1.97
CA HIS A 114 0.63 -2.55 -1.43
C HIS A 114 1.81 -2.68 -2.39
N GLY A 115 2.05 -3.90 -2.91
CA GLY A 115 3.25 -4.18 -3.70
C GLY A 115 3.37 -3.36 -4.99
N ILE A 116 2.25 -3.14 -5.69
CA ILE A 116 2.24 -2.34 -6.92
C ILE A 116 2.09 -0.84 -6.66
N TYR A 117 1.42 -0.43 -5.57
CA TYR A 117 1.17 0.97 -5.27
C TYR A 117 2.47 1.77 -5.20
N PHE A 118 3.46 1.29 -4.44
CA PHE A 118 4.76 1.97 -4.33
C PHE A 118 5.49 2.08 -5.67
N GLY A 119 5.43 1.04 -6.51
CA GLY A 119 6.04 1.05 -7.83
C GLY A 119 5.43 2.11 -8.75
N ILE A 120 4.09 2.13 -8.86
CA ILE A 120 3.37 3.11 -9.70
C ILE A 120 3.51 4.52 -9.11
N ALA A 121 3.38 4.69 -7.80
CA ALA A 121 3.50 5.99 -7.13
C ALA A 121 4.89 6.60 -7.36
N THR A 122 5.96 5.81 -7.17
CA THR A 122 7.35 6.23 -7.43
C THR A 122 7.55 6.62 -8.88
N MET A 123 7.04 5.82 -9.82
CA MET A 123 7.10 6.11 -11.24
C MET A 123 6.39 7.43 -11.57
N VAL A 124 5.13 7.57 -11.14
CA VAL A 124 4.29 8.76 -11.39
C VAL A 124 4.91 10.02 -10.78
N ALA A 125 5.41 9.95 -9.54
CA ALA A 125 6.09 11.07 -8.90
C ALA A 125 7.36 11.49 -9.66
N SER A 126 8.13 10.54 -10.19
CA SER A 126 9.34 10.82 -10.97
C SER A 126 9.07 11.53 -12.31
N PHE A 127 7.86 11.38 -12.85
CA PHE A 127 7.39 12.09 -14.05
C PHE A 127 6.82 13.48 -13.75
N MET A 128 6.49 13.80 -12.50
CA MET A 128 5.99 15.10 -12.10
C MET A 128 7.10 16.13 -11.85
N VAL A 129 8.32 15.67 -11.58
CA VAL A 129 9.49 16.51 -11.25
C VAL A 129 10.59 16.45 -12.32
N GLU A 130 11.50 17.43 -12.26
CA GLU A 130 12.71 17.44 -13.11
C GLU A 130 13.68 16.32 -12.72
N ARG A 131 14.56 15.93 -13.65
CA ARG A 131 15.47 14.78 -13.49
C ARG A 131 16.37 14.88 -12.25
N ASN A 132 16.81 16.09 -11.91
CA ASN A 132 17.59 16.40 -10.70
C ASN A 132 16.79 16.13 -9.41
N GLU A 133 15.50 16.41 -9.42
CA GLU A 133 14.66 16.38 -8.22
C GLU A 133 13.96 15.03 -8.00
N ARG A 134 14.17 14.04 -8.90
CA ARG A 134 13.53 12.71 -8.83
C ARG A 134 13.81 12.02 -7.51
N SER A 135 15.06 12.01 -7.04
CA SER A 135 15.42 11.38 -5.77
C SER A 135 14.69 12.02 -4.58
N LYS A 136 14.52 13.35 -4.59
CA LYS A 136 13.76 14.05 -3.55
C LYS A 136 12.27 13.69 -3.60
N ALA A 137 11.69 13.60 -4.80
CA ALA A 137 10.29 13.21 -4.95
C ALA A 137 10.03 11.79 -4.45
N VAL A 138 10.95 10.86 -4.72
CA VAL A 138 10.86 9.49 -4.18
C VAL A 138 11.06 9.48 -2.66
N ALA A 139 11.98 10.27 -2.13
CA ALA A 139 12.18 10.38 -0.68
C ALA A 139 10.91 10.85 0.05
N VAL A 140 10.13 11.77 -0.54
CA VAL A 140 8.85 12.22 0.01
C VAL A 140 7.80 11.10 0.02
N LEU A 141 7.87 10.12 -0.88
CA LEU A 141 6.97 8.96 -0.87
C LEU A 141 7.32 7.96 0.22
N CYS A 142 8.61 7.78 0.50
CA CYS A 142 9.12 6.86 1.51
C CYS A 142 9.14 7.47 2.92
N LEU A 143 8.24 8.41 3.22
CA LEU A 143 8.05 8.92 4.57
C LEU A 143 7.36 7.85 5.42
N VAL A 144 8.14 6.96 6.04
CA VAL A 144 7.74 6.08 7.16
C VAL A 144 8.98 5.83 8.02
#